data_AF-A0A957V6I7-F1
#
_entry.id   AF-A0A957V6I7-F1
#
_cell.length_a   1.000
_cell.length_b   1.000
_cell.length_c   1.000
_cell.angle_alpha   90.00
_cell.angle_beta   90.00
_cell.angle_gamma   90.00
#
_symmetry.space_group_name_H-M   'P 1'
#
loop_
_entity.id
_entity.type
_entity.pdbx_description
1 polymer ?
#
loop_
_entity_poly.entity_id
_entity_poly.type
_entity_poly.pdbx_seq_one_letter_code
_entity_poly.pdbx_strand_id
1 'polypeptide(L)' 'MADDFVHLHVHSEYSLLDGLGRVKLLVKEAARLGQPALALTD' A
#
# COMPACT_ATOMS: atom_id res chain seq x y z
N MET A 1 -16.38 10.28 12.46
CA MET A 1 -15.24 9.37 12.58
C MET A 1 -14.75 9.15 11.16
N ALA A 2 -13.49 9.46 10.85
CA ALA A 2 -12.94 9.00 9.58
C ALA A 2 -12.90 7.47 9.68
N ASP A 3 -13.54 6.77 8.76
CA ASP A 3 -13.56 5.30 8.78
C ASP A 3 -12.14 4.76 8.80
N ASP A 4 -11.87 3.80 9.70
CA ASP A 4 -10.61 3.09 9.77
C ASP A 4 -10.44 2.23 8.51
N PHE A 5 -9.75 2.78 7.51
CA PHE A 5 -9.56 2.15 6.21
C PHE A 5 -8.11 1.72 5.99
N VAL A 6 -7.91 0.46 5.58
CA VAL A 6 -6.62 -0.12 5.24
C VAL A 6 -6.71 -0.88 3.92
N HIS A 7 -5.64 -0.83 3.12
CA HIS A 7 -5.53 -1.64 1.92
C HIS A 7 -4.96 -3.02 2.25
N LEU A 8 -5.71 -4.07 1.91
CA LEU A 8 -5.34 -5.46 2.16
C LEU A 8 -4.89 -6.22 0.89
N HIS A 9 -4.94 -5.56 -0.28
CA HIS A 9 -4.53 -6.14 -1.56
C HIS A 9 -3.84 -5.05 -2.39
N VAL A 10 -2.52 -5.08 -2.44
CA VAL A 10 -1.70 -4.10 -3.16
C VAL A 10 -0.50 -4.80 -3.77
N HIS A 11 -0.21 -4.47 -5.02
CA HIS A 11 0.93 -4.99 -5.78
C HIS A 11 2.06 -3.95 -5.75
N SER A 12 3.26 -4.40 -5.39
CA SER A 12 4.50 -3.64 -5.35
C SER A 12 5.31 -3.82 -6.63
N GLU A 13 6.47 -3.17 -6.73
CA GLU A 13 7.45 -3.34 -7.81
C GLU A 13 7.95 -4.78 -8.01
N TYR A 14 7.65 -5.70 -7.10
CA TYR A 14 7.95 -7.13 -7.24
C TYR A 14 6.90 -7.92 -8.04
N SER A 15 5.70 -7.36 -8.25
CA SER A 15 4.70 -7.90 -9.18
C SER A 15 5.10 -7.58 -10.63
N LEU A 16 5.76 -8.52 -11.29
CA LEU A 16 6.46 -8.24 -12.57
C LEU A 16 5.56 -7.83 -13.73
N LEU A 17 4.25 -8.12 -13.68
CA LEU A 17 3.31 -7.86 -14.77
C LEU A 17 2.60 -6.50 -14.64
N ASP A 18 2.32 -6.06 -13.41
CA ASP A 18 1.43 -4.94 -13.10
C ASP A 18 1.86 -4.10 -11.88
N GLY A 19 2.92 -4.51 -11.19
CA GLY A 19 3.51 -3.87 -10.04
C GLY A 19 4.29 -2.60 -10.35
N LEU A 20 3.68 -1.44 -10.14
CA LEU A 20 4.30 -0.13 -10.42
C LEU A 20 4.76 0.61 -9.15
N GLY A 21 4.30 0.19 -7.96
CA GLY A 21 4.55 0.89 -6.70
C GLY A 21 5.81 0.41 -5.98
N ARG A 22 6.83 1.27 -5.84
CA ARG A 22 7.98 0.93 -4.98
C ARG A 22 7.57 0.79 -3.52
N VAL A 23 8.07 -0.23 -2.83
CA VAL A 23 7.65 -0.54 -1.45
C VAL A 23 7.77 0.68 -0.52
N LYS A 24 8.91 1.39 -0.58
CA LYS A 24 9.14 2.59 0.25
C LYS A 24 8.16 3.73 -0.04
N LEU A 25 7.72 3.88 -1.29
CA LEU A 25 6.76 4.92 -1.68
C LEU A 25 5.35 4.56 -1.23
N LEU A 26 4.95 3.29 -1.40
CA LEU A 26 3.65 2.77 -0.95
C LEU A 26 3.48 2.93 0.57
N VAL A 27 4.49 2.55 1.36
CA VAL A 27 4.46 2.70 2.82
C VAL A 27 4.39 4.17 3.24
N LYS A 28 5.16 5.04 2.59
CA LYS A 28 5.13 6.50 2.86
C LYS A 28 3.75 7.08 2.55
N GLU A 29 3.11 6.63 1.48
CA GLU A 29 1.79 7.11 1.08
C GLU A 29 0.68 6.61 2.02
N ALA A 30 0.71 5.35 2.43
CA ALA A 30 -0.21 4.82 3.44
C ALA A 30 -0.12 5.60 4.76
N ALA A 31 1.11 5.91 5.22
CA ALA A 31 1.32 6.76 6.39
C ALA A 31 0.80 8.19 6.20
N ARG A 32 1.01 8.79 5.01
CA ARG A 32 0.51 10.13 4.66
C ARG A 32 -1.02 10.19 4.69
N LEU A 33 -1.68 9.11 4.29
CA LEU A 33 -3.14 8.96 4.29
C LEU A 33 -3.71 8.58 5.68
N GLY A 34 -2.86 8.41 6.69
CA GLY A 34 -3.29 8.03 8.04
C GLY A 34 -3.74 6.57 8.15
N GLN A 35 -3.36 5.71 7.21
CA GLN A 35 -3.70 4.29 7.27
C GLN A 35 -2.78 3.60 8.29
N PRO A 36 -3.31 2.91 9.32
CA PRO A 36 -2.49 2.30 10.36
C PRO A 36 -1.74 1.05 9.89
N ALA A 37 -2.16 0.47 8.76
CA ALA A 37 -1.56 -0.71 8.16
C ALA A 37 -1.70 -0.71 6.62
N LEU A 38 -0.84 -1.49 5.97
CA LEU A 38 -0.83 -1.73 4.53
C LEU A 38 -0.39 -3.19 4.30
N ALA A 39 -1.15 -3.97 3.54
CA ALA A 39 -0.72 -5.28 3.08
C ALA A 39 -0.19 -5.18 1.63
N LEU A 40 0.95 -5.83 1.39
CA LEU A 40 1.47 -6.08 0.05
C LEU A 40 1.23 -7.56 -0.26
N THR A 41 0.62 -7.82 -1.41
CA THR A 41 0.18 -9.14 -1.87
C THR A 41 0.53 -9.29 -3.35
N ASP A 42 1.84 -9.30 -3.61
CA ASP A 42 2.42 -9.64 -4.92
C ASP A 42 2.15 -11.09 -5.33
#